data_AF-A0A928C5I3-F1
#
_entry.id   AF-A0A928C5I3-F1
#
_cell.length_a   1.000
_cell.length_b   1.000
_cell.length_c   1.000
_cell.angle_alpha   90.00
_cell.angle_beta   90.00
_cell.angle_gamma   90.00
#
_symmetry.space_group_name_H-M   'P 1'
#
loop_
_entity.id
_entity.type
_entity.pdbx_description
1 polymer ?
#
loop_
_entity_poly.entity_id
_entity_poly.type
_entity_poly.pdbx_seq_one_letter_code
_entity_poly.pdbx_strand_id
1 'polypeptide(L)'
;MRTNGILRYQIISETGFNDDGEPIASDSWSEEIPCSIKTVTNNSKGRYEDGKFNQASYEILVENIPIYIRRIKLERGGIALGEYPVQGLPTPTTMGRVKIIV
;
A
#
# COMPACT_ATOMS: atom_id res chain seq x y z
N MET A 1 12.26 -12.57 -9.50
CA MET A 1 12.42 -11.30 -8.76
C MET A 1 12.93 -11.61 -7.36
N ARG A 2 13.85 -10.83 -6.78
CA ARG A 2 14.18 -10.97 -5.34
C ARG A 2 13.08 -10.26 -4.55
N THR A 3 12.18 -11.04 -3.99
CA THR A 3 11.14 -10.56 -3.07
C THR A 3 11.75 -10.44 -1.68
N ASN A 4 11.49 -9.31 -1.02
CA ASN A 4 12.01 -9.04 0.32
C ASN A 4 10.89 -8.60 1.28
N GLY A 5 9.64 -8.62 0.83
CA GLY A 5 8.49 -8.30 1.66
C GLY A 5 7.19 -8.84 1.08
N ILE A 6 6.13 -8.64 1.84
CA ILE A 6 4.75 -9.02 1.51
C ILE A 6 3.93 -7.73 1.45
N LEU A 7 3.08 -7.65 0.44
CA LEU A 7 2.11 -6.60 0.23
C LEU A 7 0.70 -7.18 0.33
N ARG A 8 -0.19 -6.48 1.03
CA ARG A 8 -1.63 -6.68 0.96
C ARG A 8 -2.27 -5.36 0.57
N TYR A 9 -3.18 -5.34 -0.40
CA TYR A 9 -3.90 -4.12 -0.76
C TYR A 9 -5.33 -4.18 -0.24
N GLN A 10 -5.92 -3.00 -0.01
CA GLN A 10 -7.31 -2.89 0.41
C GLN A 10 -8.23 -3.17 -0.77
N ILE A 11 -9.14 -4.14 -0.59
CA ILE A 11 -10.24 -4.44 -1.48
C ILE A 11 -11.47 -3.74 -0.89
N ILE A 12 -11.93 -2.70 -1.59
CA ILE A 12 -13.17 -2.02 -1.25
C ILE A 12 -14.27 -2.71 -2.04
N SER A 13 -15.11 -3.44 -1.33
CA SER A 13 -16.32 -4.06 -1.87
C SER A 13 -17.52 -3.30 -1.35
N GLU A 14 -18.35 -2.78 -2.26
CA GLU A 14 -19.66 -2.22 -1.91
C GLU A 14 -20.62 -3.40 -1.70
N THR A 15 -20.67 -3.90 -0.48
CA THR A 15 -21.46 -5.09 -0.15
C THR A 15 -22.79 -4.68 0.46
N GLY A 16 -23.72 -4.30 -0.42
CA GLY A 16 -25.13 -4.10 -0.08
C GLY A 16 -25.45 -2.74 0.54
N PHE A 17 -26.74 -2.52 0.77
CA PHE A 17 -27.28 -1.34 1.43
C PHE A 17 -27.75 -1.73 2.84
N ASN A 18 -27.56 -0.86 3.84
CA ASN A 18 -28.17 -1.04 5.16
C ASN A 18 -29.70 -0.82 5.07
N ASP A 19 -30.43 -1.07 6.16
CA ASP A 19 -31.89 -0.85 6.24
C ASP A 19 -32.31 0.61 5.94
N ASP A 20 -31.36 1.56 6.02
CA ASP A 20 -31.54 2.98 5.69
C ASP A 20 -31.17 3.33 4.22
N GLY A 21 -30.79 2.34 3.41
CA GLY A 21 -30.46 2.54 1.99
C GLY A 21 -29.08 3.16 1.73
N GLU A 22 -28.19 3.19 2.73
CA GLU A 22 -26.80 3.61 2.58
C GLU A 22 -25.90 2.41 2.21
N PRO A 23 -24.93 2.58 1.30
CA PRO A 23 -24.02 1.50 0.92
C PRO A 23 -23.11 1.11 2.10
N ILE A 24 -23.12 -0.18 2.45
CA ILE A 24 -22.19 -0.75 3.43
C ILE A 24 -20.88 -1.05 2.70
N ALA A 25 -19.88 -0.20 2.91
CA ALA A 25 -18.52 -0.50 2.47
C ALA A 25 -17.92 -1.57 3.37
N SER A 26 -17.58 -2.73 2.80
CA SER A 26 -16.81 -3.75 3.50
C SER A 26 -15.36 -3.67 3.06
N ASP A 27 -14.49 -3.27 4.00
CA ASP A 27 -13.05 -3.21 3.80
C ASP A 27 -12.44 -4.59 4.06
N SER A 28 -12.02 -5.26 3.00
CA SER A 28 -11.26 -6.51 3.08
C SER A 28 -9.83 -6.30 2.62
N TRP A 29 -8.90 -7.12 3.10
CA TRP A 29 -7.51 -7.11 2.63
C TRP A 29 -7.29 -8.24 1.64
N SER A 30 -6.47 -7.99 0.62
CA SER A 30 -6.04 -9.02 -0.32
C SER A 30 -5.22 -10.12 0.36
N GLU A 31 -5.00 -11.21 -0.38
CA GLU A 31 -3.99 -12.20 -0.05
C GLU A 31 -2.58 -11.59 0.01
N GLU A 32 -1.66 -12.37 0.59
CA GLU A 32 -0.25 -12.02 0.73
C GLU A 32 0.48 -12.08 -0.61
N ILE A 33 0.83 -10.92 -1.16
CA ILE A 33 1.52 -10.84 -2.44
C ILE A 33 3.00 -10.57 -2.19
N PRO A 34 3.90 -11.46 -2.62
CA PRO A 34 5.33 -11.25 -2.46
C PRO A 34 5.78 -10.08 -3.34
N CYS A 35 6.47 -9.10 -2.74
CA CYS A 35 6.90 -7.88 -3.40
C CYS A 35 8.36 -7.53 -3.08
N SER A 36 8.90 -6.57 -3.82
CA SER A 36 10.22 -5.98 -3.57
C SER A 36 10.02 -4.57 -3.06
N ILE A 37 10.27 -4.37 -1.78
CA ILE A 37 10.18 -3.12 -1.07
C ILE A 37 11.57 -2.48 -1.04
N LYS A 38 11.70 -1.33 -1.68
CA LYS A 38 12.87 -0.47 -1.63
C LYS A 38 12.54 0.75 -0.77
N THR A 39 13.33 0.96 0.29
CA THR A 39 13.17 2.13 1.15
C THR A 39 13.83 3.33 0.46
N VAL A 40 13.03 4.35 0.09
CA VAL A 40 13.52 5.55 -0.61
C VAL A 40 14.00 6.57 0.42
N THR A 41 13.12 6.89 1.36
CA THR A 41 13.38 7.83 2.44
C THR A 41 12.76 7.26 3.71
N ASN A 42 13.54 7.17 4.77
CA ASN A 42 13.00 6.92 6.11
C ASN A 42 13.63 7.99 7.01
N ASN A 43 13.07 9.20 6.95
CA ASN A 43 13.62 10.35 7.63
C ASN A 43 12.74 10.71 8.82
N SER A 44 13.27 10.49 10.02
CA SER A 44 12.66 10.88 11.30
C SER A 44 13.01 12.31 11.74
N LYS A 45 13.63 13.11 10.86
CA LYS A 45 14.14 14.45 11.20
C LYS A 45 13.22 15.63 10.84
N GLY A 46 12.02 15.38 10.32
CA GLY A 46 11.05 16.44 10.02
C GLY A 46 10.45 17.06 11.29
N ARG A 47 11.13 18.06 11.87
CA ARG A 47 10.55 18.96 12.87
C ARG A 47 10.07 20.21 12.13
N TYR A 48 8.76 20.39 12.02
CA TYR A 48 8.15 21.70 11.77
C TYR A 48 7.52 22.19 13.09
N GLU A 49 7.24 23.50 13.20
CA GLU A 49 6.70 24.14 14.42
C GLU A 49 5.41 23.49 14.95
N ASP A 50 4.68 22.74 14.11
CA ASP A 50 3.36 22.17 14.42
C ASP A 50 3.33 20.63 14.50
N GLY A 51 4.49 19.94 14.41
CA GLY A 51 4.51 18.49 14.59
C GLY A 51 5.74 17.75 14.06
N LYS A 52 5.96 16.55 14.60
CA LYS A 52 6.93 15.57 14.08
C LYS A 52 6.25 14.76 12.99
N PHE A 53 6.66 14.96 11.73
CA PHE A 53 6.20 14.13 10.63
C PHE A 53 7.28 13.08 10.31
N ASN A 54 6.89 11.80 10.33
CA ASN A 54 7.77 10.72 9.92
C ASN A 54 7.61 10.54 8.40
N GLN A 55 8.55 11.06 7.62
CA GLN A 55 8.52 10.88 6.17
C GLN A 55 9.16 9.53 5.84
N ALA A 56 8.32 8.49 5.80
CA ALA A 56 8.69 7.17 5.33
C ALA A 56 8.08 6.95 3.95
N SER A 57 8.92 6.93 2.92
CA SER A 57 8.53 6.64 1.55
C SER A 57 9.16 5.35 1.06
N TYR A 58 8.32 4.48 0.50
CA TYR A 58 8.73 3.18 -0.01
C TYR A 58 8.37 3.06 -1.49
N GLU A 59 9.31 2.54 -2.27
CA GLU A 59 9.09 2.08 -3.62
C GLU A 59 8.82 0.58 -3.58
N ILE A 60 7.62 0.17 -3.99
CA ILE A 60 7.24 -1.24 -4.03
C ILE A 60 7.13 -1.68 -5.48
N LEU A 61 7.84 -2.73 -5.82
CA LEU A 61 7.69 -3.46 -7.08
C LEU A 61 6.91 -4.73 -6.82
N VAL A 62 5.86 -4.98 -7.58
CA VAL A 62 5.01 -6.17 -7.45
C VAL A 62 4.45 -6.56 -8.81
N GLU A 63 4.19 -7.85 -9.02
CA GLU A 63 3.63 -8.37 -10.27
C GLU A 63 2.14 -8.64 -10.10
N ASN A 64 1.35 -8.42 -11.16
CA ASN A 64 -0.06 -8.77 -11.24
C ASN A 64 -0.97 -8.18 -10.13
N ILE A 65 -0.96 -6.85 -10.00
CA ILE A 65 -1.87 -6.14 -9.08
C ILE A 65 -2.82 -5.19 -9.83
N PRO A 66 -4.00 -4.88 -9.26
CA PRO A 66 -4.87 -3.86 -9.82
C PRO A 66 -4.23 -2.48 -9.75
N ILE A 67 -4.49 -1.67 -10.78
CA ILE A 67 -4.01 -0.28 -10.91
C ILE A 67 -4.79 0.72 -10.05
N TYR A 68 -5.90 0.31 -9.43
CA TYR A 68 -6.73 1.16 -8.58
C TYR A 68 -6.68 0.66 -7.14
N ILE A 69 -5.55 0.89 -6.47
CA ILE A 69 -5.37 0.59 -5.04
C ILE A 69 -5.18 1.89 -4.26
N ARG A 70 -5.92 2.04 -3.16
CA ARG A 70 -5.87 3.25 -2.33
C ARG A 70 -4.96 3.12 -1.12
N ARG A 71 -4.93 1.93 -0.52
CA ARG A 71 -4.11 1.62 0.65
C ARG A 71 -3.45 0.27 0.49
N ILE A 72 -2.25 0.18 1.06
CA ILE A 72 -1.50 -1.06 1.13
C ILE A 72 -0.98 -1.27 2.55
N LYS A 73 -0.81 -2.54 2.90
CA LYS A 73 -0.14 -2.99 4.11
C LYS A 73 1.15 -3.67 3.69
N LEU A 74 2.24 -3.27 4.33
CA LEU A 74 3.57 -3.76 4.01
C LEU A 74 4.15 -4.54 5.19
N GLU A 75 4.77 -5.66 4.85
CA GLU A 75 5.50 -6.50 5.80
C GLU A 75 6.87 -6.85 5.20
N ARG A 76 7.91 -6.87 6.03
CA ARG A 76 9.26 -7.25 5.63
C ARG A 76 9.82 -8.24 6.65
N GLY A 77 10.03 -9.49 6.23
CA GLY A 77 10.65 -10.53 7.05
C GLY A 77 9.91 -10.81 8.37
N GLY A 78 8.58 -10.84 8.35
CA GLY A 78 7.74 -11.06 9.54
C GLY A 78 7.50 -9.81 10.39
N ILE A 79 8.05 -8.65 10.00
CA ILE A 79 7.83 -7.38 10.69
C ILE A 79 6.87 -6.52 9.86
N ALA A 80 5.73 -6.18 10.45
CA ALA A 80 4.80 -5.21 9.86
C ALA A 80 5.47 -3.85 9.78
N LEU A 81 5.69 -3.33 8.56
CA LEU A 81 6.19 -1.98 8.33
C LEU A 81 5.09 -0.95 8.62
N GLY A 82 3.85 -1.31 8.29
CA GLY A 82 2.68 -0.49 8.55
C GLY A 82 1.67 -0.50 7.40
N GLU A 83 0.68 0.36 7.53
CA GLU A 83 -0.32 0.64 6.52
C GLU A 83 -0.04 2.01 5.93
N TYR A 84 -0.03 2.09 4.60
CA TYR A 84 0.31 3.32 3.89
C TYR A 84 -0.72 3.61 2.79
N PRO A 85 -1.13 4.87 2.62
CA PRO A 85 -1.88 5.29 1.45
C PRO A 85 -0.99 5.27 0.21
N VAL A 86 -1.54 4.86 -0.92
CA VAL A 86 -0.83 4.89 -2.20
C VAL A 86 -0.72 6.32 -2.70
N GLN A 87 0.51 6.76 -3.00
CA GLN A 87 0.78 8.05 -3.60
C GLN A 87 0.55 7.97 -5.10
N GLY A 88 -0.59 8.48 -5.56
CA GLY A 88 -0.96 8.51 -6.98
C GLY A 88 -1.42 7.15 -7.51
N LEU A 89 -1.23 6.93 -8.81
CA LEU A 89 -1.59 5.67 -9.45
C LEU A 89 -0.37 4.74 -9.58
N PRO A 90 -0.51 3.45 -9.21
CA PRO A 90 0.48 2.43 -9.50
C PRO A 90 0.89 2.46 -10.98
N THR A 91 2.18 2.61 -11.23
CA THR A 91 2.71 2.77 -12.58
C THR A 91 3.16 1.42 -13.13
N PRO A 92 2.61 0.93 -14.25
CA PRO A 92 3.13 -0.27 -14.89
C PRO A 92 4.53 0.01 -15.43
N THR A 93 5.41 -0.96 -15.27
CA THR A 93 6.80 -0.92 -15.70
C THR A 93 7.04 -2.06 -16.68
N THR A 94 8.17 -2.01 -17.38
CA THR A 94 8.57 -3.03 -18.34
C THR A 94 8.58 -4.42 -17.67
N MET A 95 8.09 -5.44 -18.39
CA MET A 95 7.93 -6.82 -17.92
C MET A 95 6.74 -7.11 -17.00
N GLY A 96 5.64 -6.33 -17.08
CA GLY A 96 4.38 -6.66 -16.37
C GLY A 96 4.43 -6.43 -14.86
N ARG A 97 5.38 -5.61 -14.41
CA ARG A 97 5.55 -5.24 -12.99
C ARG A 97 4.88 -3.89 -12.74
N VAL A 98 4.41 -3.68 -11.54
CA VAL A 98 3.78 -2.43 -11.11
C VAL A 98 4.64 -1.80 -10.03
N LYS A 99 4.94 -0.52 -10.20
CA LYS A 99 5.61 0.31 -9.21
C LYS A 99 4.57 1.07 -8.41
N ILE A 100 4.56 0.87 -7.10
CA ILE A 100 3.75 1.62 -6.14
C ILE A 100 4.69 2.52 -5.36
N ILE A 101 4.26 3.75 -5.12
CA ILE A 101 4.94 4.70 -4.25
C ILE A 101 3.99 4.96 -3.09
N VAL A 102 4.52 4.92 -1.87
CA VAL A 102 3.81 5.29 -0.64
C VAL A 102 4.61 6.30 0.16
#